data_AF-A0A7J6GVN7-F1
#
_entry.id   AF-A0A7J6GVN7-F1
#
_cell.length_a   1.000
_cell.length_b   1.000
_cell.length_c   1.000
_cell.angle_alpha   90.00
_cell.angle_beta   90.00
_cell.angle_gamma   90.00
#
_symmetry.space_group_name_H-M   'P 1'
#
loop_
_entity.id
_entity.type
_entity.pdbx_description
1 polymer ?
#
loop_
_entity_poly.entity_id
_entity_poly.type
_entity_poly.pdbx_seq_one_letter_code
_entity_poly.pdbx_strand_id
1 'polypeptide(L)' 'MVLVPKLKLIVVLRNTTKLCSTKPIVTVNGHFPGPTLYAREDDNVVVRVTNHVTYNLTIHW' A
#
# COMPACT_ATOMS: atom_id res chain seq x y z
N MET A 1 20.27 1.04 20.12
CA MET A 1 19.00 1.64 19.66
C MET A 1 18.43 0.73 18.58
N VAL A 2 17.31 0.05 18.83
CA VAL A 2 16.66 -0.79 17.81
C VAL A 2 15.95 0.13 16.83
N LEU A 3 16.22 -0.03 15.53
CA LEU A 3 15.54 0.73 14.48
C LEU A 3 14.20 0.06 14.21
N VAL A 4 13.10 0.80 14.35
CA VAL A 4 11.75 0.35 14.02
C VAL A 4 11.39 0.91 12.65
N PRO A 5 11.27 0.08 11.59
CA PRO A 5 10.84 0.55 10.28
C PRO A 5 9.44 1.18 10.34
N LYS A 6 9.32 2.40 9.81
CA LYS A 6 8.05 3.14 9.71
C LYS A 6 7.66 3.31 8.25
N LEU A 7 6.60 2.64 7.84
CA LEU A 7 6.06 2.70 6.48
C LEU A 7 4.82 3.59 6.44
N LYS A 8 4.69 4.37 5.36
CA LYS A 8 3.50 5.15 5.05
C LYS A 8 2.87 4.59 3.79
N LEU A 9 1.64 4.11 3.91
CA LEU A 9 0.85 3.57 2.80
C LEU A 9 -0.34 4.52 2.55
N ILE A 10 -0.35 5.14 1.38
CA ILE A 10 -1.42 6.02 0.92
C ILE A 10 -2.24 5.23 -0.09
N VAL A 11 -3.49 4.94 0.26
CA VAL A 11 -4.40 4.16 -0.59
C VAL A 11 -5.13 5.12 -1.52
N VAL A 12 -4.93 4.98 -2.84
CA VAL A 12 -5.51 5.86 -3.87
C VAL A 12 -6.02 5.07 -5.06
N LEU A 13 -6.99 5.64 -5.78
CA LEU A 13 -7.39 5.14 -7.09
C LEU A 13 -6.41 5.63 -8.16
N ARG A 14 -5.97 4.73 -9.03
CA ARG A 14 -5.18 5.04 -10.23
C ARG A 14 -5.74 4.30 -11.45
N ASN A 15 -5.85 5.01 -12.57
CA ASN A 15 -6.20 4.39 -13.84
C ASN A 15 -5.06 3.51 -14.31
N THR A 16 -5.36 2.24 -14.55
CA THR A 16 -4.40 1.26 -15.07
C THR A 16 -4.97 0.61 -16.32
N THR A 17 -4.15 0.48 -17.36
CA THR A 17 -4.52 -0.16 -18.63
C THR A 17 -3.96 -1.57 -18.67
N LYS A 18 -4.82 -2.57 -18.90
CA LYS A 18 -4.41 -3.96 -19.11
C LYS A 18 -5.34 -4.59 -20.14
N LEU A 19 -4.78 -5.38 -21.07
CA LEU A 19 -5.53 -6.03 -22.16
C LEU A 19 -6.44 -5.03 -22.92
N CYS A 20 -5.89 -3.86 -23.27
CA CYS A 20 -6.59 -2.77 -23.95
C CYS A 20 -7.80 -2.17 -23.20
N SER A 21 -7.95 -2.43 -21.89
CA SER A 21 -9.00 -1.85 -21.06
C SER A 21 -8.40 -1.01 -19.94
N THR A 22 -8.85 0.25 -19.81
CA THR A 22 -8.44 1.16 -18.74
C THR A 22 -9.50 1.19 -17.66
N LYS A 23 -9.09 0.90 -16.42
CA LYS A 23 -9.98 0.93 -15.24
C LYS A 23 -9.28 1.61 -14.06
N PRO A 24 -10.00 2.38 -13.23
CA PRO A 24 -9.47 2.82 -11.94
C PRO A 24 -9.36 1.62 -11.01
N ILE A 25 -8.18 1.40 -10.44
CA ILE A 25 -7.93 0.33 -9.46
C ILE A 25 -7.38 0.91 -8.16
N VAL A 26 -7.57 0.20 -7.06
CA VAL A 26 -6.94 0.54 -5.77
C VAL A 26 -5.45 0.27 -5.87
N THR A 27 -4.67 1.25 -5.46
CA THR A 27 -3.21 1.16 -5.43
C THR A 27 -2.68 1.66 -4.10
N VAL A 28 -1.48 1.23 -3.75
CA VAL A 28 -0.78 1.68 -2.55
C VAL A 28 0.38 2.56 -2.99
N ASN A 29 0.41 3.79 -2.50
CA ASN A 29 1.33 4.84 -2.93
C ASN A 29 1.26 5.11 -4.45
N GLY A 30 0.12 4.83 -5.09
CA GLY A 30 -0.03 4.96 -6.55
C GLY A 30 0.57 3.83 -7.37
N HIS A 31 1.11 2.78 -6.73
CA HIS A 31 1.74 1.65 -7.40
C HIS A 31 0.85 0.40 -7.41
N PHE A 32 0.92 -0.32 -8.53
CA PHE A 32 0.31 -1.64 -8.69
C PHE A 32 1.30 -2.58 -9.40
N PRO A 33 1.73 -3.69 -8.78
CA PRO A 33 1.50 -4.06 -7.37
C PRO A 33 2.01 -3.00 -6.38
N GLY A 34 1.51 -3.03 -5.15
CA GLY A 34 1.95 -2.11 -4.09
C GLY A 34 3.45 -2.31 -3.73
N PRO A 35 4.03 -1.40 -2.92
CA PRO A 35 5.43 -1.49 -2.53
C PRO A 35 5.70 -2.71 -1.65
N THR A 36 6.87 -3.33 -1.84
CA THR A 36 7.33 -4.45 -1.02
C THR A 36 7.74 -3.98 0.38
N LEU A 37 7.24 -4.66 1.41
CA LEU A 37 7.69 -4.51 2.79
C LEU A 37 8.87 -5.46 3.03
N TYR A 38 9.98 -4.90 3.52
CA TYR A 38 11.16 -5.68 3.94
C TYR A 38 11.28 -5.62 5.46
N ALA A 39 11.35 -6.79 6.10
CA ALA A 39 11.54 -6.98 7.53
C ALA A 39 12.42 -8.20 7.77
N ARG A 40 13.07 -8.25 8.93
CA ARG A 40 13.81 -9.41 9.44
C ARG A 40 13.00 -10.09 10.54
N GLU A 41 13.40 -11.30 10.90
CA GLU A 41 12.86 -11.96 12.08
C GLU A 41 12.99 -11.05 13.31
N ASP A 42 11.95 -11.05 14.15
CA ASP A 42 11.81 -10.21 15.35
C ASP A 42 11.74 -8.69 15.11
N ASP A 43 11.66 -8.22 13.86
CA ASP A 43 11.41 -6.80 13.57
C ASP A 43 9.97 -6.41 13.93
N ASN A 44 9.85 -5.28 14.63
CA ASN A 44 8.57 -4.60 14.77
C ASN A 44 8.43 -3.58 13.63
N VAL A 45 7.37 -3.68 12.83
CA VAL A 45 7.11 -2.75 11.71
C VAL A 45 5.86 -1.92 12.02
N VAL A 46 5.99 -0.60 11.91
CA VAL A 46 4.86 0.33 12.08
C VAL A 46 4.40 0.79 10.71
N VAL A 47 3.17 0.42 10.35
CA VAL A 47 2.55 0.81 9.08
C VAL A 47 1.45 1.84 9.34
N ARG A 48 1.63 3.06 8.82
CA ARG A 48 0.59 4.09 8.82
C ARG A 48 -0.15 4.05 7.49
N VAL A 49 -1.43 3.67 7.54
CA VAL A 49 -2.30 3.65 6.37
C VAL A 49 -3.15 4.92 6.36
N THR A 50 -3.16 5.63 5.23
CA THR A 50 -4.08 6.74 4.98
C THR A 50 -4.97 6.37 3.80
N ASN A 51 -6.26 6.24 4.06
CA ASN A 51 -7.25 5.94 3.03
C ASN A 51 -7.69 7.23 2.32
N HIS A 52 -7.40 7.37 1.03
CA HIS A 52 -7.89 8.45 0.17
C HIS A 52 -8.97 7.97 -0.82
N VAL A 53 -9.42 6.72 -0.71
CA VAL A 53 -10.57 6.21 -1.46
C VAL A 53 -11.86 6.42 -0.66
N THR A 54 -12.99 6.44 -1.36
CA THR A 54 -14.29 6.80 -0.77
C THR A 54 -14.95 5.68 0.04
N TYR A 55 -14.48 4.45 -0.10
CA TYR A 55 -15.04 3.29 0.58
C TYR A 55 -14.11 2.75 1.67
N ASN A 56 -14.71 2.01 2.60
CA ASN A 56 -14.01 1.37 3.70
C ASN A 56 -13.05 0.30 3.19
N LEU A 57 -11.88 0.21 3.83
CA LEU A 57 -10.82 -0.73 3.45
C LEU A 57 -10.03 -1.17 4.70
N THR A 58 -9.54 -2.40 4.65
CA THR A 58 -8.61 -2.99 5.62
C THR A 58 -7.39 -3.55 4.88
N ILE A 59 -6.24 -3.62 5.55
CA ILE A 59 -5.04 -4.29 5.05
C ILE A 59 -4.81 -5.56 5.88
N HIS A 60 -4.43 -6.64 5.21
CA HIS A 60 -4.05 -7.92 5.84
C HIS A 60 -2.59 -8.22 5.53
N TRP A 61 -1.89 -8.80 6.51
CA TRP A 61 -0.53 -9.33 6.40
C TRP A 61 -0.61 -10.84 6.58
#